data_AF-A0A8H7EQG3-F1
#
_entry.id   AF-A0A8H7EQG3-F1
#
_cell.length_a   1.000
_cell.length_b   1.000
_cell.length_c   1.000
_cell.angle_alpha   90.00
_cell.angle_beta   90.00
_cell.angle_gamma   90.00
#
_symmetry.space_group_name_H-M   'P 1'
#
loop_
_entity.id
_entity.type
_entity.pdbx_description
1 polymer ?
#
loop_
_entity_poly.entity_id
_entity_poly.type
_entity_poly.pdbx_seq_one_letter_code
_entity_poly.pdbx_strand_id
1 'polypeptide(L)'
;MKGAQNWLYLLLALLHARLAVAFSLGDNLSGSEIKMDLTMAFNVMKTVLLAYVAHVATVRREQSSLLLPMLYKRLSSLAWPLCGVQEACGSIYKVWYGNRILGLHDPKRDATHQAEEGESESERGKEKEHPVATRHTSSSSSASNAHVLQELLANVGPEKAKKIRSCILNHNVFLGTDTPLEHEHWTDVRFCSKDMAVCGPGSRREFQIPISPSMIEYLPKHLLRQLEEAYGIEDRSYIAKIVTLVQAGYSTYEIMSGKGDRWSKIILSVFMSMSILQVISLFVLPSQFVAFSIGDPSHTEESNSETSSEKPGGASSGKDTDPSVIPADICMACEKPHSLVESQQSNADCLQKMWSILVLRKAGVDVSLARMALDHSIMKKWSTSLGFRDQPKGWWKRGVYAGNIALPLLFGILAGYNDPSPAKWIVLAWITANYPFSLMLLYLDYSRDDRWCCCLLTIILLILPGIALIVAATVLGYIYG
;
A
#
# COMPACT_ATOMS: atom_id res chain seq x y z
N MET A 1 13.04 -8.98 -14.26
CA MET A 1 11.94 -9.20 -13.28
C MET A 1 11.18 -10.53 -13.38
N LYS A 2 11.05 -11.19 -14.54
CA LYS A 2 10.54 -12.60 -14.61
C LYS A 2 11.27 -13.54 -13.62
N GLY A 3 12.53 -13.23 -13.30
CA GLY A 3 13.33 -13.92 -12.29
C GLY A 3 12.68 -14.01 -10.90
N ALA A 4 12.09 -12.96 -10.33
CA ALA A 4 11.59 -13.01 -8.94
C ALA A 4 10.34 -13.91 -8.78
N GLN A 5 9.51 -14.00 -9.81
CA GLN A 5 8.36 -14.91 -9.83
C GLN A 5 8.83 -16.35 -10.05
N ASN A 6 9.80 -16.56 -10.94
CA ASN A 6 10.47 -17.85 -11.11
C ASN A 6 11.20 -18.31 -9.84
N TRP A 7 11.78 -17.39 -9.07
CA TRP A 7 12.40 -17.69 -7.77
C TRP A 7 11.39 -18.15 -6.74
N LEU A 8 10.19 -17.57 -6.68
CA LEU A 8 9.14 -18.04 -5.76
C LEU A 8 8.63 -19.43 -6.16
N TYR A 9 8.43 -19.68 -7.46
CA TYR A 9 8.05 -21.01 -7.95
C TYR A 9 9.17 -22.03 -7.75
N LEU A 10 10.43 -21.64 -7.95
CA LEU A 10 11.59 -22.48 -7.68
C LEU A 10 11.73 -22.75 -6.18
N LEU A 11 11.53 -21.76 -5.33
CA LEU A 11 11.52 -21.91 -3.88
C LEU A 11 10.40 -22.85 -3.45
N LEU A 12 9.18 -22.67 -3.97
CA LEU A 12 8.04 -23.56 -3.74
C LEU A 12 8.32 -24.99 -4.21
N ALA A 13 8.91 -25.16 -5.40
CA ALA A 13 9.26 -26.47 -5.95
C ALA A 13 10.39 -27.13 -5.15
N LEU A 14 11.41 -26.38 -4.74
CA LEU A 14 12.50 -26.85 -3.89
C LEU A 14 11.99 -27.19 -2.49
N LEU A 15 11.12 -26.37 -1.91
CA LEU A 15 10.46 -26.63 -0.64
C LEU A 15 9.61 -27.89 -0.75
N HIS A 16 8.83 -28.03 -1.82
CA HIS A 16 8.03 -29.23 -2.07
C HIS A 16 8.90 -30.48 -2.24
N ALA A 17 9.99 -30.41 -3.02
CA ALA A 17 10.91 -31.51 -3.23
C ALA A 17 11.70 -31.87 -1.95
N ARG A 18 12.13 -30.88 -1.17
CA ARG A 18 12.84 -31.10 0.11
C ARG A 18 11.91 -31.65 1.17
N LEU A 19 10.67 -31.16 1.22
CA LEU A 19 9.63 -31.74 2.05
C LEU A 19 9.37 -33.18 1.57
N ALA A 20 9.20 -33.46 0.27
CA ALA A 20 9.08 -34.80 -0.34
C ALA A 20 10.16 -35.77 0.15
N VAL A 21 11.41 -35.34 0.19
CA VAL A 21 12.54 -36.13 0.70
C VAL A 21 12.45 -36.34 2.21
N ALA A 22 12.10 -35.31 2.98
CA ALA A 22 11.86 -35.45 4.42
C ALA A 22 10.70 -36.41 4.72
N PHE A 23 9.66 -36.46 3.88
CA PHE A 23 8.56 -37.43 3.97
C PHE A 23 9.06 -38.87 3.80
N SER A 24 9.97 -39.12 2.84
CA SER A 24 10.53 -40.46 2.61
C SER A 24 11.43 -40.97 3.75
N LEU A 25 12.00 -40.07 4.55
CA LEU A 25 12.83 -40.41 5.72
C LEU A 25 11.98 -40.85 6.92
N GLY A 26 10.75 -40.36 7.05
CA GLY A 26 9.82 -40.74 8.13
C GLY A 26 9.36 -42.20 8.06
N ASP A 27 9.40 -42.82 6.89
CA ASP A 27 8.94 -44.21 6.72
C ASP A 27 9.85 -45.24 7.40
N ASN A 28 11.09 -44.86 7.74
CA ASN A 28 12.12 -45.77 8.29
C ASN A 28 12.21 -45.78 9.83
N LEU A 29 11.39 -45.02 10.57
CA LEU A 29 11.36 -45.04 12.04
C LEU A 29 10.44 -46.16 12.56
N SER A 30 10.94 -47.05 13.41
CA SER A 30 10.32 -48.34 13.78
C SER A 30 9.40 -48.34 15.03
N GLY A 31 8.88 -47.18 15.47
CA GLY A 31 7.91 -47.11 16.57
C GLY A 31 6.51 -46.72 16.10
N SER A 32 5.51 -47.62 16.21
CA SER A 32 4.20 -47.47 15.54
C SER A 32 3.35 -46.28 16.01
N GLU A 33 3.35 -45.95 17.31
CA GLU A 33 2.54 -44.85 17.85
C GLU A 33 3.18 -43.48 17.62
N ILE A 34 4.46 -43.32 17.98
CA ILE A 34 5.21 -42.08 17.74
C ILE A 34 5.26 -41.74 16.25
N LYS A 35 5.33 -42.76 15.38
CA LYS A 35 5.27 -42.57 13.92
C LYS A 35 3.93 -41.98 13.49
N MET A 36 2.81 -42.44 14.05
CA MET A 36 1.48 -41.96 13.66
C MET A 36 1.29 -40.47 14.02
N ASP A 37 1.67 -40.07 15.23
CA ASP A 37 1.53 -38.68 15.69
C ASP A 37 2.47 -37.73 14.94
N LEU A 38 3.72 -38.16 14.69
CA LEU A 38 4.69 -37.36 13.92
C LEU A 38 4.24 -37.19 12.46
N THR A 39 3.72 -38.25 11.84
CA THR A 39 3.18 -38.17 10.47
C THR A 39 1.98 -37.25 10.40
N MET A 40 1.07 -37.29 11.38
CA MET A 40 -0.06 -36.35 11.44
C MET A 40 0.41 -34.91 11.62
N ALA A 41 1.27 -34.64 12.62
CA ALA A 41 1.82 -33.30 12.85
C ALA A 41 2.54 -32.75 11.61
N PHE A 42 3.28 -33.60 10.90
CA PHE A 42 4.00 -33.20 9.70
C PHE A 42 3.06 -32.90 8.51
N ASN A 43 2.02 -33.72 8.30
CA ASN A 43 0.99 -33.46 7.28
C ASN A 43 0.25 -32.15 7.53
N VAL A 44 -0.05 -31.87 8.79
CA VAL A 44 -0.68 -30.61 9.21
C VAL A 44 0.25 -29.44 8.93
N MET A 45 1.51 -29.52 9.38
CA MET A 45 2.51 -28.50 9.14
C MET A 45 2.71 -28.24 7.64
N LYS A 46 2.65 -29.27 6.79
CA LYS A 46 2.68 -29.13 5.33
C LYS A 46 1.48 -28.32 4.82
N THR A 47 0.27 -28.71 5.20
CA THR A 47 -0.97 -28.01 4.79
C THR A 47 -0.94 -26.55 5.22
N VAL A 48 -0.49 -26.31 6.45
CA VAL A 48 -0.37 -24.99 7.06
C VAL A 48 0.69 -24.14 6.33
N LEU A 49 1.87 -24.71 6.07
CA LEU A 49 2.92 -24.04 5.29
C LEU A 49 2.46 -23.72 3.86
N LEU A 50 1.74 -24.64 3.20
CA LEU A 50 1.20 -24.40 1.87
C LEU A 50 0.14 -23.29 1.88
N ALA A 51 -0.75 -23.29 2.86
CA ALA A 51 -1.73 -22.22 3.06
C ALA A 51 -1.02 -20.87 3.30
N TYR A 52 0.07 -20.87 4.08
CA TYR A 52 0.87 -19.68 4.32
C TYR A 52 1.60 -19.15 3.10
N VAL A 53 2.19 -20.03 2.28
CA VAL A 53 2.83 -19.57 1.05
C VAL A 53 1.79 -19.06 0.06
N ALA A 54 0.61 -19.70 -0.02
CA ALA A 54 -0.49 -19.20 -0.83
C ALA A 54 -0.96 -17.81 -0.35
N HIS A 55 -1.07 -17.62 0.96
CA HIS A 55 -1.38 -16.33 1.56
C HIS A 55 -0.32 -15.26 1.24
N VAL A 56 0.96 -15.57 1.42
CA VAL A 56 2.05 -14.62 1.09
C VAL A 56 2.05 -14.26 -0.40
N ALA A 57 1.60 -15.17 -1.27
CA ALA A 57 1.44 -14.91 -2.69
C ALA A 57 0.26 -13.96 -3.00
N THR A 58 -0.75 -13.87 -2.13
CA THR A 58 -1.91 -12.95 -2.30
C THR A 58 -1.67 -11.56 -1.74
N VAL A 59 -0.63 -11.36 -0.94
CA VAL A 59 -0.20 -10.03 -0.49
C VAL A 59 0.26 -9.21 -1.69
N ARG A 60 -0.32 -8.01 -1.86
CA ARG A 60 0.00 -7.16 -3.01
C ARG A 60 1.46 -6.75 -2.98
N ARG A 61 2.08 -6.77 -4.15
CA ARG A 61 3.41 -6.21 -4.36
C ARG A 61 3.30 -4.69 -4.45
N GLU A 62 4.14 -4.00 -3.70
CA GLU A 62 4.41 -2.58 -3.91
C GLU A 62 5.49 -2.47 -4.98
N GLN A 63 5.25 -1.64 -6.00
CA GLN A 63 6.18 -1.46 -7.13
C GLN A 63 7.34 -0.53 -6.79
N SER A 64 7.18 0.28 -5.74
CA SER A 64 8.20 1.20 -5.24
C SER A 64 9.15 0.56 -4.22
N SER A 65 8.89 -0.65 -3.74
CA SER A 65 9.64 -1.23 -2.61
C SER A 65 10.84 -2.06 -3.04
N LEU A 66 11.97 -1.83 -2.39
CA LEU A 66 13.11 -2.75 -2.36
C LEU A 66 12.67 -4.13 -1.82
N LEU A 67 13.51 -5.15 -2.02
CA LEU A 67 13.23 -6.53 -1.59
C LEU A 67 12.81 -6.62 -0.11
N LEU A 68 13.47 -5.86 0.79
CA LEU A 68 13.22 -5.94 2.23
C LEU A 68 11.84 -5.41 2.66
N PRO A 69 11.39 -4.19 2.29
CA PRO A 69 10.03 -3.75 2.61
C PRO A 69 8.95 -4.71 2.11
N MET A 70 9.15 -5.28 0.90
CA MET A 70 8.23 -6.28 0.35
C MET A 70 8.22 -7.56 1.19
N LEU A 71 9.39 -8.06 1.59
CA LEU A 71 9.51 -9.21 2.47
C LEU A 71 8.90 -8.92 3.84
N TYR A 72 9.20 -7.76 4.42
CA TYR A 72 8.66 -7.28 5.68
C TYR A 72 7.13 -7.29 5.67
N LYS A 73 6.52 -6.68 4.64
CA LYS A 73 5.06 -6.63 4.49
C LYS A 73 4.44 -8.02 4.42
N ARG A 74 5.03 -8.91 3.62
CA ARG A 74 4.59 -10.30 3.45
C ARG A 74 4.74 -11.13 4.73
N LEU A 75 5.85 -10.99 5.42
CA LEU A 75 6.07 -11.69 6.69
C LEU A 75 5.19 -11.09 7.80
N SER A 76 4.91 -9.78 7.75
CA SER A 76 4.00 -9.12 8.69
C SER A 76 2.57 -9.61 8.52
N SER A 77 2.06 -9.75 7.29
CA SER A 77 0.72 -10.32 7.06
C SER A 77 0.65 -11.81 7.43
N LEU A 78 1.78 -12.52 7.33
CA LEU A 78 1.91 -13.90 7.77
C LEU A 78 1.88 -14.01 9.31
N ALA A 79 2.61 -13.16 10.04
CA ALA A 79 2.62 -13.18 11.50
C ALA A 79 1.32 -12.63 12.09
N TRP A 80 0.74 -11.62 11.43
CA TRP A 80 -0.34 -10.78 11.95
C TRP A 80 -1.39 -10.55 10.85
N PRO A 81 -2.47 -11.35 10.82
CA PRO A 81 -3.47 -11.30 9.75
C PRO A 81 -4.14 -9.95 9.55
N LEU A 82 -4.17 -9.12 10.59
CA LEU A 82 -4.73 -7.77 10.55
C LEU A 82 -4.04 -6.90 9.49
N CYS A 83 -2.73 -7.01 9.29
CA CYS A 83 -2.02 -6.29 8.23
C CYS A 83 -2.60 -6.62 6.85
N GLY A 84 -2.88 -7.90 6.60
CA GLY A 84 -3.45 -8.36 5.33
C GLY A 84 -4.90 -7.94 5.14
N VAL A 85 -5.73 -8.02 6.20
CA VAL A 85 -7.13 -7.58 6.17
C VAL A 85 -7.24 -6.08 5.95
N GLN A 86 -6.42 -5.28 6.63
CA GLN A 86 -6.40 -3.82 6.47
C GLN A 86 -6.07 -3.41 5.04
N GLU A 87 -5.06 -4.04 4.44
CA GLU A 87 -4.71 -3.78 3.05
C GLU A 87 -5.84 -4.17 2.08
N ALA A 88 -6.46 -5.33 2.30
CA ALA A 88 -7.55 -5.81 1.48
C ALA A 88 -8.78 -4.89 1.55
N CYS A 89 -9.23 -4.55 2.77
CA CYS A 89 -10.31 -3.59 3.00
C CYS A 89 -9.98 -2.22 2.42
N GLY A 90 -8.74 -1.73 2.61
CA GLY A 90 -8.31 -0.45 2.05
C GLY A 90 -8.37 -0.43 0.52
N SER A 91 -8.06 -1.54 -0.13
CA SER A 91 -8.15 -1.67 -1.59
C SER A 91 -9.60 -1.70 -2.09
N ILE A 92 -10.49 -2.40 -1.38
CA ILE A 92 -11.93 -2.42 -1.66
C ILE A 92 -12.52 -1.00 -1.48
N TYR A 93 -12.16 -0.35 -0.39
CA TYR A 93 -12.57 1.02 -0.07
C TYR A 93 -12.13 2.00 -1.18
N LYS A 94 -10.87 1.92 -1.62
CA LYS A 94 -10.34 2.76 -2.71
C LYS A 94 -11.14 2.65 -3.99
N VAL A 95 -11.63 1.45 -4.34
CA VAL A 95 -12.45 1.27 -5.55
C VAL A 95 -13.84 1.85 -5.36
N TRP A 96 -14.47 1.61 -4.21
CA TRP A 96 -15.81 2.10 -3.93
C TRP A 96 -15.87 3.64 -3.90
N TYR A 97 -14.89 4.27 -3.24
CA TYR A 97 -14.78 5.72 -3.14
C TYR A 97 -13.86 6.34 -4.20
N GLY A 98 -13.51 5.58 -5.25
CA GLY A 98 -12.50 5.97 -6.22
C GLY A 98 -12.81 7.28 -6.94
N ASN A 99 -14.08 7.49 -7.33
CA ASN A 99 -14.47 8.74 -8.00
C ASN A 99 -14.29 9.95 -7.07
N ARG A 100 -14.64 9.82 -5.79
CA ARG A 100 -14.45 10.88 -4.78
C ARG A 100 -12.98 11.14 -4.53
N ILE A 101 -12.15 10.09 -4.43
CA ILE A 101 -10.69 10.19 -4.26
C ILE A 101 -10.04 10.92 -5.44
N LEU A 102 -10.55 10.73 -6.65
CA LEU A 102 -10.04 11.33 -7.88
C LEU A 102 -10.65 12.73 -8.19
N GLY A 103 -11.51 13.27 -7.32
CA GLY A 103 -12.20 14.54 -7.58
C GLY A 103 -13.25 14.47 -8.71
N LEU A 104 -13.60 13.27 -9.18
CA LEU A 104 -14.56 13.05 -10.28
C LEU A 104 -16.02 13.05 -9.82
N HIS A 105 -16.32 13.76 -8.73
CA HIS A 105 -17.65 13.71 -8.14
C HIS A 105 -18.66 14.50 -8.98
N ASP A 106 -19.75 13.84 -9.36
CA ASP A 106 -20.97 14.56 -9.76
C ASP A 106 -21.75 14.90 -8.49
N PRO A 107 -21.85 16.18 -8.09
CA PRO A 107 -22.53 16.58 -6.86
C PRO A 107 -24.02 16.18 -6.85
N LYS A 108 -24.65 15.97 -8.02
CA LYS A 108 -26.05 15.52 -8.09
C LYS A 108 -26.23 14.08 -7.63
N ARG A 109 -25.26 13.21 -7.93
CA ARG A 109 -25.30 11.80 -7.55
C ARG A 109 -25.07 11.62 -6.05
N ASP A 110 -24.21 12.48 -5.48
CA ASP A 110 -23.96 12.54 -4.05
C ASP A 110 -25.18 12.98 -3.25
N ALA A 111 -25.88 14.02 -3.73
CA ALA A 111 -27.11 14.46 -3.08
C ALA A 111 -28.18 13.35 -3.05
N THR A 112 -28.17 12.45 -4.04
CA THR A 112 -29.09 11.30 -4.09
C THR A 112 -28.69 10.22 -3.08
N HIS A 113 -27.41 9.85 -3.02
CA HIS A 113 -26.94 8.87 -2.03
C HIS A 113 -27.05 9.39 -0.58
N GLN A 114 -26.79 10.67 -0.35
CA GLN A 114 -26.98 11.27 0.98
C GLN A 114 -28.46 11.37 1.35
N ALA A 115 -29.37 11.57 0.39
CA ALA A 115 -30.80 11.49 0.64
C ALA A 115 -31.22 10.06 1.01
N GLU A 116 -30.72 9.05 0.31
CA GLU A 116 -31.01 7.63 0.60
C GLU A 116 -30.41 7.16 1.94
N GLU A 117 -29.18 7.57 2.27
CA GLU A 117 -28.56 7.25 3.57
C GLU A 117 -29.23 8.02 4.72
N GLY A 118 -29.62 9.28 4.48
CA GLY A 118 -30.29 10.13 5.47
C GLY A 118 -31.72 9.69 5.79
N GLU A 119 -32.46 9.14 4.83
CA GLU A 119 -33.79 8.57 5.08
C GLU A 119 -33.75 7.34 6.00
N SER A 120 -32.64 6.59 6.00
CA SER A 120 -32.47 5.45 6.92
C SER A 120 -32.15 5.86 8.37
N GLU A 121 -31.64 7.07 8.62
CA GLU A 121 -31.34 7.57 9.97
C GLU A 121 -32.41 8.55 10.50
N SER A 122 -33.17 9.20 9.61
CA SER A 122 -34.13 10.26 9.96
C SER A 122 -35.42 9.78 10.63
N GLU A 123 -35.75 8.48 10.61
CA GLU A 123 -36.92 7.95 11.35
C GLU A 123 -36.74 7.94 12.89
N ARG A 124 -35.55 8.28 13.43
CA ARG A 124 -35.26 8.11 14.88
C ARG A 124 -35.20 9.37 15.74
N GLY A 125 -35.50 10.56 15.22
CA GLY A 125 -35.50 11.76 16.09
C GLY A 125 -36.03 13.02 15.42
N LYS A 126 -37.34 13.24 15.50
CA LYS A 126 -37.94 14.55 15.19
C LYS A 126 -37.79 15.47 16.39
N GLU A 127 -36.73 16.27 16.43
CA GLU A 127 -36.70 17.51 17.21
C GLU A 127 -36.36 18.68 16.28
N LYS A 128 -37.19 19.73 16.37
CA LYS A 128 -37.25 20.84 15.42
C LYS A 128 -36.08 21.79 15.63
N GLU A 129 -35.10 21.80 14.72
CA GLU A 129 -34.11 22.88 14.68
C GLU A 129 -34.20 23.73 13.40
N HIS A 130 -33.96 25.03 13.62
CA HIS A 130 -34.19 26.14 12.72
C HIS A 130 -33.22 26.16 11.51
N PRO A 131 -33.68 26.65 10.33
CA PRO A 131 -32.83 26.77 9.16
C PRO A 131 -31.82 27.93 9.32
N VAL A 132 -30.55 27.59 9.57
CA VAL A 132 -29.43 28.53 9.46
C VAL A 132 -29.00 28.58 7.99
N ALA A 133 -29.16 29.74 7.37
CA ALA A 133 -28.82 29.98 5.97
C ALA A 133 -27.29 29.91 5.75
N THR A 134 -26.82 28.79 5.20
CA THR A 134 -25.41 28.62 4.82
C THR A 134 -25.12 29.43 3.55
N ARG A 135 -24.39 30.52 3.71
CA ARG A 135 -23.96 31.43 2.64
C ARG A 135 -22.90 30.72 1.78
N HIS A 136 -23.26 30.34 0.55
CA HIS A 136 -22.33 29.83 -0.45
C HIS A 136 -21.31 30.92 -0.82
N THR A 137 -20.12 30.87 -0.22
CA THR A 137 -18.97 31.63 -0.69
C THR A 137 -18.43 30.96 -1.95
N SER A 138 -18.64 31.57 -3.11
CA SER A 138 -17.99 31.25 -4.37
C SER A 138 -16.50 31.60 -4.29
N SER A 139 -15.72 30.83 -3.52
CA SER A 139 -14.26 30.89 -3.60
C SER A 139 -13.88 30.45 -5.00
N SER A 140 -13.19 31.30 -5.75
CA SER A 140 -12.60 31.00 -7.06
C SER A 140 -11.93 29.64 -7.00
N SER A 141 -12.60 28.61 -7.54
CA SER A 141 -12.13 27.24 -7.46
C SER A 141 -10.79 27.18 -8.17
N SER A 142 -9.74 26.97 -7.39
CA SER A 142 -8.42 26.62 -7.89
C SER A 142 -8.54 25.60 -9.02
N ALA A 143 -7.68 25.76 -10.03
CA ALA A 143 -7.63 25.04 -11.29
C ALA A 143 -7.58 23.50 -11.17
N SER A 144 -8.65 22.87 -10.67
CA SER A 144 -8.83 21.42 -10.78
C SER A 144 -9.11 21.10 -12.26
N ASN A 145 -8.28 20.20 -12.79
CA ASN A 145 -8.46 19.60 -14.10
C ASN A 145 -9.27 18.30 -14.00
N ALA A 146 -10.10 18.11 -12.96
CA ALA A 146 -10.98 16.95 -12.83
C ALA A 146 -11.86 16.74 -14.07
N HIS A 147 -12.36 17.81 -14.69
CA HIS A 147 -13.11 17.74 -15.95
C HIS A 147 -12.29 17.14 -17.09
N VAL A 148 -11.00 17.49 -17.19
CA VAL A 148 -10.08 16.95 -18.20
C VAL A 148 -9.78 15.48 -17.93
N LEU A 149 -9.58 15.11 -16.67
CA LEU A 149 -9.41 13.71 -16.28
C LEU A 149 -10.68 12.90 -16.60
N GLN A 150 -11.86 13.46 -16.35
CA GLN A 150 -13.14 12.84 -16.69
C GLN A 150 -13.31 12.65 -18.19
N GLU A 151 -12.99 13.67 -18.98
CA GLU A 151 -13.03 13.63 -20.45
C GLU A 151 -12.05 12.59 -20.99
N LEU A 152 -10.82 12.56 -20.48
CA LEU A 152 -9.82 11.54 -20.83
C LEU A 152 -10.35 10.13 -20.56
N LEU A 153 -10.90 9.90 -19.36
CA LEU A 153 -11.46 8.61 -18.99
C LEU A 153 -12.70 8.25 -19.84
N ALA A 154 -13.47 9.22 -20.30
CA ALA A 154 -14.58 8.97 -21.21
C ALA A 154 -14.08 8.58 -22.62
N ASN A 155 -13.06 9.28 -23.13
CA ASN A 155 -12.54 9.10 -24.49
C ASN A 155 -11.82 7.76 -24.70
N VAL A 156 -11.10 7.25 -23.69
CA VAL A 156 -10.40 5.95 -23.79
C VAL A 156 -11.33 4.74 -23.77
N GLY A 157 -12.60 4.93 -23.39
CA GLY A 157 -13.59 3.87 -23.21
C GLY A 157 -13.56 3.21 -21.83
N PRO A 158 -14.68 2.59 -21.40
CA PRO A 158 -14.91 2.18 -20.01
C PRO A 158 -13.89 1.14 -19.49
N GLU A 159 -13.50 0.19 -20.33
CA GLU A 159 -12.54 -0.86 -19.97
C GLU A 159 -11.14 -0.28 -19.72
N LYS A 160 -10.65 0.61 -20.59
CA LYS A 160 -9.34 1.25 -20.41
C LYS A 160 -9.38 2.24 -19.23
N ALA A 161 -10.47 2.99 -19.09
CA ALA A 161 -10.69 3.91 -17.99
C ALA A 161 -10.63 3.21 -16.63
N LYS A 162 -11.24 2.02 -16.50
CA LYS A 162 -11.18 1.20 -15.28
C LYS A 162 -9.73 0.84 -14.90
N LYS A 163 -8.88 0.54 -15.89
CA LYS A 163 -7.47 0.19 -15.68
C LYS A 163 -6.63 1.40 -15.29
N ILE A 164 -6.84 2.53 -15.96
CA ILE A 164 -6.19 3.80 -15.60
C ILE A 164 -6.58 4.18 -14.17
N ARG A 165 -7.88 4.14 -13.83
CA ARG A 165 -8.34 4.38 -12.44
C ARG A 165 -7.68 3.44 -11.45
N SER A 166 -7.59 2.14 -11.76
CA SER A 166 -6.92 1.18 -10.89
C SER A 166 -5.43 1.50 -10.73
N CYS A 167 -4.77 2.01 -11.76
CA CYS A 167 -3.38 2.48 -11.68
C CYS A 167 -3.22 3.62 -10.68
N ILE A 168 -4.09 4.63 -10.82
CA ILE A 168 -4.08 5.79 -9.97
C ILE A 168 -4.36 5.39 -8.52
N LEU A 169 -5.45 4.65 -8.28
CA LEU A 169 -5.88 4.25 -6.93
C LEU A 169 -4.90 3.31 -6.21
N ASN A 170 -4.09 2.56 -6.96
CA ASN A 170 -3.02 1.73 -6.39
C ASN A 170 -1.77 2.54 -5.98
N HIS A 171 -1.75 3.87 -6.14
CA HIS A 171 -0.56 4.70 -5.88
C HIS A 171 0.63 4.34 -6.78
N ASN A 172 0.36 3.91 -8.01
CA ASN A 172 1.39 3.44 -8.95
C ASN A 172 1.68 4.45 -10.08
N VAL A 173 1.28 5.70 -9.90
CA VAL A 173 1.62 6.80 -10.81
C VAL A 173 2.74 7.61 -10.19
N PHE A 174 3.80 7.84 -10.95
CA PHE A 174 4.99 8.58 -10.55
C PHE A 174 5.25 9.71 -11.55
N LEU A 175 6.02 10.71 -11.11
CA LEU A 175 6.65 11.67 -11.99
C LEU A 175 8.13 11.34 -12.10
N GLY A 176 8.64 11.24 -13.32
CA GLY A 176 10.07 11.12 -13.58
C GLY A 176 10.76 12.49 -13.53
N THR A 177 11.89 12.59 -12.83
CA THR A 177 12.76 13.77 -12.81
C THR A 177 14.24 13.39 -12.82
N ASP A 178 15.06 14.14 -13.54
CA ASP A 178 16.53 14.02 -13.49
C ASP A 178 17.15 14.99 -12.49
N THR A 179 16.44 16.08 -12.17
CA THR A 179 16.99 17.07 -11.26
C THR A 179 17.03 16.48 -9.84
N PRO A 180 18.21 16.37 -9.22
CA PRO A 180 18.27 16.11 -7.80
C PRO A 180 17.55 17.27 -7.11
N LEU A 181 16.65 16.97 -6.17
CA LEU A 181 16.10 18.00 -5.29
C LEU A 181 17.26 18.42 -4.37
N GLU A 182 17.76 19.63 -4.59
CA GLU A 182 18.89 20.22 -3.83
C GLU A 182 18.55 20.46 -2.36
N HIS A 183 17.26 20.47 -2.00
CA HIS A 183 16.86 20.66 -0.62
C HIS A 183 16.95 19.34 0.17
N GLU A 184 17.76 19.39 1.22
CA GLU A 184 18.14 18.27 2.12
C GLU A 184 16.94 17.60 2.81
N HIS A 185 15.84 18.32 3.05
CA HIS A 185 14.64 17.76 3.67
C HIS A 185 13.73 16.96 2.71
N TRP A 186 14.14 16.77 1.46
CA TRP A 186 13.29 16.22 0.39
C TRP A 186 13.90 15.02 -0.33
N THR A 187 15.01 14.48 0.20
CA THR A 187 15.61 13.22 -0.23
C THR A 187 14.66 12.03 -0.05
N ASP A 188 13.80 12.05 0.96
CA ASP A 188 13.16 10.84 1.50
C ASP A 188 11.96 10.32 0.69
N VAL A 189 11.50 11.06 -0.32
CA VAL A 189 10.32 10.70 -1.15
C VAL A 189 10.73 10.25 -2.56
N ARG A 190 12.04 10.15 -2.83
CA ARG A 190 12.56 9.78 -4.16
C ARG A 190 12.87 8.30 -4.23
N PHE A 191 12.54 7.71 -5.37
CA PHE A 191 13.00 6.37 -5.71
C PHE A 191 13.94 6.47 -6.91
N CYS A 192 15.06 5.77 -6.87
CA CYS A 192 15.89 5.65 -8.04
C CYS A 192 15.21 4.73 -9.06
N SER A 193 15.06 5.19 -10.30
CA SER A 193 14.40 4.42 -11.36
C SER A 193 15.07 3.07 -11.61
N LYS A 194 16.38 2.97 -11.38
CA LYS A 194 17.15 1.73 -11.52
C LYS A 194 16.72 0.63 -10.55
N ASP A 195 16.15 1.03 -9.41
CA ASP A 195 15.68 0.13 -8.35
C ASP A 195 14.18 -0.15 -8.44
N MET A 196 13.51 0.39 -9.47
CA MET A 196 12.08 0.25 -9.69
C MET A 196 11.74 -0.46 -10.99
N ALA A 197 10.59 -1.12 -10.97
CA ALA A 197 9.90 -1.50 -12.18
C ALA A 197 9.05 -0.31 -12.65
N VAL A 198 9.56 0.48 -13.60
CA VAL A 198 8.85 1.68 -14.08
C VAL A 198 8.74 1.68 -15.62
N CYS A 199 7.61 2.16 -16.13
CA CYS A 199 7.33 2.33 -17.56
C CYS A 199 6.63 3.67 -17.81
N GLY A 200 6.46 4.05 -19.08
CA GLY A 200 5.87 5.33 -19.48
C GLY A 200 6.91 6.40 -19.82
N PRO A 201 6.48 7.61 -20.23
CA PRO A 201 7.38 8.64 -20.73
C PRO A 201 8.45 9.09 -19.73
N GLY A 202 8.15 9.06 -18.43
CA GLY A 202 9.07 9.45 -17.36
C GLY A 202 10.01 8.33 -16.89
N SER A 203 9.91 7.11 -17.42
CA SER A 203 10.67 5.96 -16.92
C SER A 203 12.18 6.06 -17.18
N ARG A 204 12.59 6.92 -18.12
CA ARG A 204 14.01 7.15 -18.45
C ARG A 204 14.70 8.10 -17.47
N ARG A 205 13.94 8.80 -16.64
CA ARG A 205 14.46 9.79 -15.70
C ARG A 205 15.16 9.09 -14.53
N GLU A 206 16.15 9.72 -13.92
CA GLU A 206 16.94 9.09 -12.84
C GLU A 206 16.10 8.79 -11.59
N PHE A 207 15.19 9.68 -11.24
CA PHE A 207 14.37 9.60 -10.03
C PHE A 207 12.88 9.54 -10.34
N GLN A 208 12.13 8.88 -9.45
CA GLN A 208 10.69 8.73 -9.48
C GLN A 208 10.06 9.30 -8.22
N ILE A 209 9.00 10.07 -8.42
CA ILE A 209 8.27 10.85 -7.42
C ILE A 209 6.83 10.32 -7.37
N PRO A 210 6.37 9.60 -6.33
CA PRO A 210 5.01 9.06 -6.25
C PRO A 210 3.94 10.15 -6.24
N ILE A 211 2.96 10.09 -7.15
CA ILE A 211 1.84 11.04 -7.18
C ILE A 211 0.66 10.43 -6.41
N SER A 212 0.15 11.16 -5.41
CA SER A 212 -1.08 10.77 -4.70
C SER A 212 -2.28 10.73 -5.65
N PRO A 213 -3.19 9.75 -5.55
CA PRO A 213 -4.46 9.72 -6.29
C PRO A 213 -5.24 11.03 -6.22
N SER A 214 -5.25 11.67 -5.04
CA SER A 214 -5.94 12.93 -4.81
C SER A 214 -5.28 14.13 -5.48
N MET A 215 -4.01 14.02 -5.87
CA MET A 215 -3.27 15.09 -6.54
C MET A 215 -3.38 15.01 -8.07
N ILE A 216 -3.87 13.89 -8.61
CA ILE A 216 -3.94 13.67 -10.06
C ILE A 216 -4.81 14.73 -10.73
N GLU A 217 -5.93 15.14 -10.13
CA GLU A 217 -6.81 16.15 -10.71
C GLU A 217 -6.14 17.52 -10.89
N TYR A 218 -5.03 17.78 -10.20
CA TYR A 218 -4.28 19.04 -10.29
C TYR A 218 -3.12 18.97 -11.30
N LEU A 219 -2.87 17.81 -11.91
CA LEU A 219 -1.84 17.67 -12.93
C LEU A 219 -2.21 18.52 -14.16
N PRO A 220 -1.22 19.13 -14.84
CA PRO A 220 -1.42 19.82 -16.10
C PRO A 220 -2.07 18.92 -17.15
N LYS A 221 -2.87 19.52 -18.04
CA LYS A 221 -3.61 18.80 -19.09
C LYS A 221 -2.72 17.88 -19.93
N HIS A 222 -1.49 18.32 -20.24
CA HIS A 222 -0.56 17.53 -21.04
C HIS A 222 0.01 16.32 -20.28
N LEU A 223 0.23 16.42 -18.96
CA LEU A 223 0.64 15.30 -18.12
C LEU A 223 -0.51 14.31 -17.91
N LEU A 224 -1.73 14.81 -17.74
CA LEU A 224 -2.94 13.97 -17.65
C LEU A 224 -3.09 13.09 -18.89
N ARG A 225 -2.89 13.65 -20.10
CA ARG A 225 -2.96 12.89 -21.36
C ARG A 225 -2.00 11.71 -21.43
N GLN A 226 -0.84 11.77 -20.77
CA GLN A 226 0.08 10.63 -20.73
C GLN A 226 -0.52 9.41 -20.01
N LEU A 227 -1.48 9.61 -19.09
CA LEU A 227 -2.17 8.49 -18.40
C LEU A 227 -2.96 7.60 -19.37
N GLU A 228 -3.25 8.06 -20.60
CA GLU A 228 -3.86 7.22 -21.63
C GLU A 228 -2.98 6.02 -22.01
N GLU A 229 -1.68 6.04 -21.71
CA GLU A 229 -0.77 4.91 -21.96
C GLU A 229 -0.76 3.88 -20.80
N ALA A 230 -1.35 4.22 -19.64
CA ALA A 230 -1.23 3.43 -18.42
C ALA A 230 -2.14 2.18 -18.37
N TYR A 231 -3.09 2.01 -19.30
CA TYR A 231 -4.06 0.88 -19.26
C TYR A 231 -3.43 -0.51 -19.50
N GLY A 232 -2.19 -0.57 -20.00
CA GLY A 232 -1.50 -1.81 -20.34
C GLY A 232 -0.77 -2.52 -19.19
N ILE A 233 -0.74 -1.91 -18.00
CA ILE A 233 0.24 -2.26 -16.94
C ILE A 233 -0.31 -3.27 -15.90
N GLU A 234 -1.61 -3.52 -15.96
CA GLU A 234 -2.33 -4.38 -15.02
C GLU A 234 -1.93 -5.87 -15.13
N ASP A 235 -1.86 -6.54 -13.98
CA ASP A 235 -1.68 -7.99 -13.93
C ASP A 235 -2.95 -8.75 -14.32
N ARG A 236 -2.91 -9.39 -15.49
CA ARG A 236 -3.99 -10.23 -16.03
C ARG A 236 -3.91 -11.69 -15.62
N SER A 237 -3.08 -12.07 -14.65
CA SER A 237 -2.97 -13.45 -14.19
C SER A 237 -4.19 -13.89 -13.36
N TYR A 238 -5.35 -14.00 -14.01
CA TYR A 238 -6.57 -14.53 -13.43
C TYR A 238 -6.39 -15.98 -12.97
N ILE A 239 -5.58 -16.76 -13.71
CA ILE A 239 -5.29 -18.15 -13.36
C ILE A 239 -4.63 -18.23 -11.99
N ALA A 240 -3.65 -17.37 -11.69
CA ALA A 240 -3.01 -17.39 -10.37
C ALA A 240 -4.02 -17.06 -9.26
N LYS A 241 -4.89 -16.06 -9.46
CA LYS A 241 -5.93 -15.70 -8.47
C LYS A 241 -6.93 -16.83 -8.23
N ILE A 242 -7.38 -17.49 -9.30
CA ILE A 242 -8.30 -18.64 -9.21
C ILE A 242 -7.63 -19.83 -8.53
N VAL A 243 -6.41 -20.17 -8.92
CA VAL A 243 -5.65 -21.25 -8.29
C VAL A 243 -5.48 -20.98 -6.80
N THR A 244 -5.18 -19.75 -6.41
CA THR A 244 -5.10 -19.41 -4.97
C THR A 244 -6.44 -19.49 -4.27
N LEU A 245 -7.56 -19.11 -4.91
CA LEU A 245 -8.90 -19.26 -4.33
C LEU A 245 -9.27 -20.73 -4.14
N VAL A 246 -9.00 -21.59 -5.13
CA VAL A 246 -9.24 -23.04 -5.04
C VAL A 246 -8.36 -23.67 -3.98
N GLN A 247 -7.07 -23.31 -3.93
CA GLN A 247 -6.15 -23.78 -2.90
C GLN A 247 -6.62 -23.33 -1.52
N ALA A 248 -7.09 -22.09 -1.40
CA ALA A 248 -7.66 -21.57 -0.16
C ALA A 248 -8.88 -22.40 0.26
N GLY A 249 -9.86 -22.59 -0.62
CA GLY A 249 -11.04 -23.41 -0.34
C GLY A 249 -10.70 -24.86 0.05
N TYR A 250 -9.77 -25.49 -0.65
CA TYR A 250 -9.28 -26.83 -0.32
C TYR A 250 -8.61 -26.87 1.06
N SER A 251 -7.73 -25.92 1.37
CA SER A 251 -7.11 -25.82 2.68
C SER A 251 -8.17 -25.61 3.78
N THR A 252 -9.17 -24.75 3.57
CA THR A 252 -10.29 -24.59 4.51
C THR A 252 -11.01 -25.91 4.76
N TYR A 253 -11.34 -26.64 3.68
CA TYR A 253 -12.04 -27.91 3.76
C TYR A 253 -11.24 -28.97 4.56
N GLU A 254 -9.96 -29.15 4.22
CA GLU A 254 -9.07 -30.09 4.89
C GLU A 254 -8.92 -29.78 6.39
N ILE A 255 -8.83 -28.49 6.74
CA ILE A 255 -8.66 -28.06 8.12
C ILE A 255 -9.94 -28.27 8.93
N MET A 256 -11.10 -27.95 8.35
CA MET A 256 -12.39 -28.15 9.02
C MET A 256 -12.68 -29.63 9.23
N SER A 257 -12.39 -30.45 8.21
CA SER A 257 -12.62 -31.90 8.20
C SER A 257 -11.56 -32.68 9.00
N GLY A 258 -10.37 -32.12 9.17
CA GLY A 258 -9.26 -32.75 9.89
C GLY A 258 -9.53 -32.95 11.38
N LYS A 259 -8.83 -33.92 11.98
CA LYS A 259 -8.75 -34.10 13.43
C LYS A 259 -7.84 -33.03 14.02
N GLY A 260 -8.25 -32.37 15.08
CA GLY A 260 -7.44 -31.36 15.77
C GLY A 260 -8.29 -30.50 16.71
N ASP A 261 -7.64 -29.91 17.72
CA ASP A 261 -8.27 -29.04 18.71
C ASP A 261 -9.04 -27.90 18.05
N ARG A 262 -10.14 -27.49 18.69
CA ARG A 262 -10.98 -26.40 18.19
C ARG A 262 -10.21 -25.09 18.08
N TRP A 263 -9.24 -24.86 18.97
CA TRP A 263 -8.41 -23.64 18.98
C TRP A 263 -7.43 -23.57 17.80
N SER A 264 -6.83 -24.68 17.37
CA SER A 264 -5.97 -24.68 16.17
C SER A 264 -6.78 -24.42 14.90
N LYS A 265 -8.01 -24.96 14.84
CA LYS A 265 -8.96 -24.69 13.75
C LYS A 265 -9.34 -23.21 13.65
N ILE A 266 -9.39 -22.47 14.76
CA ILE A 266 -9.65 -21.01 14.76
C ILE A 266 -8.52 -20.25 14.06
N ILE A 267 -7.25 -20.49 14.41
CA ILE A 267 -6.13 -19.79 13.75
C ILE A 267 -6.26 -19.91 12.25
N LEU A 268 -6.47 -21.14 11.81
CA LEU A 268 -6.56 -21.45 10.40
C LEU A 268 -7.78 -20.80 9.76
N SER A 269 -8.95 -20.82 10.41
CA SER A 269 -10.15 -20.11 9.95
C SER A 269 -9.90 -18.59 9.77
N VAL A 270 -9.18 -17.96 10.70
CA VAL A 270 -8.79 -16.54 10.60
C VAL A 270 -7.87 -16.31 9.40
N PHE A 271 -6.83 -17.13 9.22
CA PHE A 271 -5.95 -17.04 8.05
C PHE A 271 -6.68 -17.25 6.74
N MET A 272 -7.65 -18.16 6.72
CA MET A 272 -8.45 -18.42 5.53
C MET A 272 -9.35 -17.25 5.17
N SER A 273 -10.04 -16.70 6.16
CA SER A 273 -10.90 -15.53 5.97
C SER A 273 -10.10 -14.34 5.44
N MET A 274 -8.91 -14.10 5.98
CA MET A 274 -7.99 -13.08 5.47
C MET A 274 -7.58 -13.36 4.03
N SER A 275 -7.17 -14.59 3.71
CA SER A 275 -6.70 -14.94 2.36
C SER A 275 -7.80 -14.78 1.31
N ILE A 276 -9.03 -15.20 1.63
CA ILE A 276 -10.21 -14.96 0.79
C ILE A 276 -10.42 -13.46 0.57
N LEU A 277 -10.36 -12.66 1.64
CA LEU A 277 -10.52 -11.21 1.54
C LEU A 277 -9.42 -10.55 0.70
N GLN A 278 -8.17 -11.00 0.82
CA GLN A 278 -7.07 -10.54 -0.03
C GLN A 278 -7.29 -10.87 -1.50
N VAL A 279 -7.72 -12.11 -1.81
CA VAL A 279 -8.06 -12.53 -3.17
C VAL A 279 -9.19 -11.67 -3.73
N ILE A 280 -10.27 -11.46 -2.97
CA ILE A 280 -11.38 -10.57 -3.35
C ILE A 280 -10.83 -9.16 -3.64
N SER A 281 -9.94 -8.64 -2.79
CA SER A 281 -9.33 -7.35 -3.03
C SER A 281 -8.59 -7.31 -4.37
N LEU A 282 -7.85 -8.37 -4.74
CA LEU A 282 -7.12 -8.45 -6.01
C LEU A 282 -8.04 -8.55 -7.24
N PHE A 283 -9.29 -8.96 -7.07
CA PHE A 283 -10.32 -8.87 -8.11
C PHE A 283 -10.91 -7.46 -8.20
N VAL A 284 -11.16 -6.83 -7.04
CA VAL A 284 -11.77 -5.50 -6.95
C VAL A 284 -10.81 -4.41 -7.45
N LEU A 285 -9.58 -4.43 -6.95
CA LEU A 285 -8.49 -3.53 -7.35
C LEU A 285 -7.31 -4.38 -7.81
N PRO A 286 -7.18 -4.65 -9.12
CA PRO A 286 -6.09 -5.49 -9.62
C PRO A 286 -4.71 -4.90 -9.33
N SER A 287 -3.75 -5.77 -9.01
CA SER A 287 -2.34 -5.38 -8.86
C SER A 287 -1.73 -5.05 -10.22
N GLN A 288 -0.69 -4.22 -10.19
CA GLN A 288 0.07 -3.86 -11.39
C GLN A 288 1.47 -4.47 -11.30
N PHE A 289 2.07 -4.76 -12.46
CA PHE A 289 3.41 -5.33 -12.51
C PHE A 289 4.54 -4.32 -12.51
N VAL A 290 4.21 -3.09 -12.91
CA VAL A 290 5.14 -1.99 -13.15
C VAL A 290 4.44 -0.71 -12.69
N ALA A 291 5.19 0.26 -12.21
CA ALA A 291 4.72 1.62 -11.98
C ALA A 291 4.63 2.39 -13.31
N PHE A 292 3.66 3.31 -13.42
CA PHE A 292 3.60 4.25 -14.54
C PHE A 292 4.28 5.56 -14.15
N SER A 293 5.19 6.05 -14.99
CA SER A 293 5.89 7.30 -14.80
C SER A 293 5.55 8.29 -15.90
N ILE A 294 5.03 9.43 -15.47
CA ILE A 294 4.76 10.59 -16.30
C ILE A 294 6.07 11.35 -16.48
N GLY A 295 6.38 11.74 -17.73
CA GLY A 295 7.56 12.54 -18.05
C GLY A 295 7.19 13.99 -18.30
N ASP A 296 7.94 14.92 -17.74
CA ASP A 296 7.83 16.32 -18.16
C ASP A 296 8.48 16.49 -19.56
N PRO A 297 7.70 16.90 -20.59
CA PRO A 297 8.22 17.14 -21.93
C PRO A 297 9.22 18.30 -22.00
N SER A 298 9.19 19.25 -21.05
CA SER A 298 10.06 20.43 -21.07
C SER A 298 11.55 20.08 -21.09
N HIS A 299 11.91 18.91 -20.54
CA HIS A 299 13.27 18.44 -20.39
C HIS A 299 13.74 17.49 -21.50
N THR A 300 13.00 17.33 -22.61
CA THR A 300 13.39 16.41 -23.71
C THR A 300 14.12 17.12 -24.85
N GLU A 301 14.03 18.45 -24.96
CA GLU A 301 14.58 19.17 -26.12
C GLU A 301 16.08 19.47 -26.02
N GLU A 302 16.66 19.56 -24.81
CA GLU A 302 18.09 19.94 -24.66
C GLU A 302 19.09 18.80 -24.93
N SER A 303 18.72 17.53 -24.78
CA SER A 303 19.68 16.42 -24.92
C SER A 303 19.94 15.97 -26.36
N ASN A 304 19.09 16.35 -27.31
CA ASN A 304 19.22 15.92 -28.71
C ASN A 304 20.03 16.90 -29.58
N SER A 305 20.43 18.06 -29.06
CA SER A 305 21.24 19.03 -29.79
C SER A 305 22.75 18.78 -29.74
N GLU A 306 23.25 17.86 -28.92
CA GLU A 306 24.69 17.66 -28.73
C GLU A 306 25.33 16.56 -29.62
N THR A 307 24.57 15.86 -30.47
CA THR A 307 25.12 14.72 -31.26
C THR A 307 25.22 14.94 -32.77
N SER A 308 25.14 16.19 -33.28
CA SER A 308 25.30 16.45 -34.72
C SER A 308 26.23 17.61 -35.09
N SER A 309 27.39 17.71 -34.44
CA SER A 309 28.49 18.53 -34.94
C SER A 309 29.83 17.80 -34.82
N GLU A 310 30.00 16.73 -35.60
CA GLU A 310 31.34 16.42 -36.10
C GLU A 310 31.72 17.48 -37.14
N LYS A 311 32.58 18.42 -36.75
CA LYS A 311 33.50 19.08 -37.68
C LYS A 311 34.94 18.91 -37.16
N PRO A 312 35.89 18.59 -38.05
CA PRO A 312 37.26 18.28 -37.67
C PRO A 312 38.11 19.55 -37.55
N GLY A 313 39.00 19.57 -36.55
CA GLY A 313 40.27 20.29 -36.60
C GLY A 313 40.27 21.74 -36.10
N GLY A 314 41.11 22.02 -35.10
CA GLY A 314 41.53 23.39 -34.78
C GLY A 314 42.07 23.54 -33.36
N ALA A 315 43.39 23.47 -33.21
CA ALA A 315 44.10 23.75 -31.96
C ALA A 315 44.28 25.26 -31.73
N SER A 316 44.03 25.75 -30.51
CA SER A 316 44.80 26.78 -29.77
C SER A 316 44.08 27.05 -28.42
N SER A 317 44.73 26.84 -27.27
CA SER A 317 45.58 27.79 -26.51
C SER A 317 44.84 28.96 -25.86
N GLY A 318 44.75 28.94 -24.52
CA GLY A 318 45.05 30.14 -23.72
C GLY A 318 44.02 30.62 -22.68
N LYS A 319 44.48 30.58 -21.41
CA LYS A 319 44.30 31.55 -20.29
C LYS A 319 43.14 31.43 -19.29
N ASP A 320 43.55 31.03 -18.07
CA ASP A 320 43.27 31.55 -16.71
C ASP A 320 42.50 32.90 -16.63
N THR A 321 41.60 33.20 -15.68
CA THR A 321 41.76 33.20 -14.21
C THR A 321 40.42 33.58 -13.51
N ASP A 322 40.04 32.83 -12.46
CA ASP A 322 39.46 33.15 -11.13
C ASP A 322 38.26 34.11 -10.82
N PRO A 323 37.61 33.93 -9.62
CA PRO A 323 36.16 34.05 -9.42
C PRO A 323 35.72 35.26 -8.56
N SER A 324 34.43 35.60 -8.60
CA SER A 324 33.80 36.55 -7.67
C SER A 324 32.51 35.96 -7.07
N VAL A 325 32.51 35.68 -5.76
CA VAL A 325 31.89 36.44 -4.66
C VAL A 325 30.36 36.32 -4.62
N ILE A 326 29.86 35.52 -3.67
CA ILE A 326 28.46 35.50 -3.21
C ILE A 326 28.47 35.85 -1.71
N PRO A 327 27.69 36.84 -1.23
CA PRO A 327 27.51 37.06 0.20
C PRO A 327 26.35 36.21 0.74
N ALA A 328 26.64 35.44 1.79
CA ALA A 328 25.68 34.83 2.68
C ALA A 328 25.35 35.81 3.81
N ASP A 329 24.05 36.01 4.09
CA ASP A 329 23.57 36.47 5.41
C ASP A 329 22.03 36.46 5.43
N ILE A 330 21.40 35.44 6.04
CA ILE A 330 20.16 35.58 6.80
C ILE A 330 20.16 34.55 7.94
N CYS A 331 20.45 35.02 9.16
CA CYS A 331 20.15 34.34 10.42
C CYS A 331 18.63 34.26 10.64
N MET A 332 18.10 33.07 10.95
CA MET A 332 16.78 32.93 11.56
C MET A 332 16.89 32.51 13.02
N ALA A 333 16.29 33.32 13.88
CA ALA A 333 16.18 33.12 15.31
C ALA A 333 15.26 31.94 15.65
N CYS A 334 15.69 31.22 16.68
CA CYS A 334 15.06 30.04 17.27
C CYS A 334 13.82 30.43 18.09
N GLU A 335 12.67 29.78 17.86
CA GLU A 335 11.50 29.87 18.74
C GLU A 335 11.09 28.47 19.25
N LYS A 336 10.77 28.40 20.55
CA LYS A 336 10.67 27.17 21.36
C LYS A 336 9.40 26.35 21.10
N PRO A 337 9.43 25.02 21.38
CA PRO A 337 8.34 24.11 21.03
C PRO A 337 7.23 24.07 22.09
N HIS A 338 5.97 24.12 21.63
CA HIS A 338 4.79 23.71 22.42
C HIS A 338 4.11 22.49 21.76
N SER A 339 3.81 21.50 22.62
CA SER A 339 3.02 20.27 22.41
C SER A 339 3.31 19.43 21.15
N LEU A 340 4.15 18.41 21.33
CA LEU A 340 4.76 17.55 20.29
C LEU A 340 3.82 16.53 19.60
N VAL A 341 2.61 16.28 20.12
CA VAL A 341 1.88 15.04 19.79
C VAL A 341 0.92 15.17 18.59
N GLU A 342 0.35 16.36 18.32
CA GLU A 342 -0.49 16.60 17.13
C GLU A 342 0.29 17.25 15.96
N SER A 343 1.47 17.80 16.24
CA SER A 343 2.30 18.52 15.28
C SER A 343 2.99 17.59 14.27
N GLN A 344 3.50 16.43 14.68
CA GLN A 344 4.39 15.64 13.82
C GLN A 344 3.68 14.91 12.66
N GLN A 345 2.49 14.34 12.86
CA GLN A 345 1.72 13.73 11.76
C GLN A 345 1.12 14.79 10.83
N SER A 346 0.79 15.97 11.37
CA SER A 346 0.40 17.14 10.57
C SER A 346 1.56 17.63 9.70
N ASN A 347 2.81 17.49 10.15
CA ASN A 347 3.98 17.94 9.41
C ASN A 347 4.33 17.00 8.24
N ALA A 348 4.23 15.68 8.39
CA ALA A 348 4.44 14.74 7.28
C ALA A 348 3.39 14.94 6.16
N ASP A 349 2.11 15.06 6.53
CA ASP A 349 1.02 15.40 5.60
C ASP A 349 1.24 16.79 4.95
N CYS A 350 1.79 17.76 5.68
CA CYS A 350 2.09 19.11 5.17
C CYS A 350 3.26 19.09 4.17
N LEU A 351 4.31 18.32 4.45
CA LEU A 351 5.48 18.16 3.59
C LEU A 351 5.12 17.45 2.29
N GLN A 352 4.33 16.36 2.33
CA GLN A 352 3.85 15.68 1.12
C GLN A 352 2.99 16.59 0.21
N LYS A 353 2.21 17.50 0.82
CA LYS A 353 1.41 18.52 0.12
C LYS A 353 2.27 19.65 -0.46
N MET A 354 3.32 20.07 0.25
CA MET A 354 4.25 21.10 -0.22
C MET A 354 5.12 20.58 -1.37
N TRP A 355 5.46 19.29 -1.33
CA TRP A 355 6.23 18.60 -2.36
C TRP A 355 5.49 18.50 -3.69
N SER A 356 4.21 18.13 -3.68
CA SER A 356 3.41 18.03 -4.90
C SER A 356 3.25 19.38 -5.63
N ILE A 357 3.23 20.49 -4.89
CA ILE A 357 3.21 21.85 -5.44
C ILE A 357 4.56 22.24 -6.05
N LEU A 358 5.68 21.89 -5.41
CA LEU A 358 7.03 22.14 -5.94
C LEU A 358 7.33 21.29 -7.18
N VAL A 359 6.83 20.06 -7.20
CA VAL A 359 6.87 19.16 -8.34
C VAL A 359 6.08 19.73 -9.52
N LEU A 360 4.88 20.25 -9.27
CA LEU A 360 4.11 20.98 -10.29
C LEU A 360 4.85 22.22 -10.80
N ARG A 361 5.50 23.00 -9.92
CA ARG A 361 6.30 24.17 -10.30
C ARG A 361 7.48 23.83 -11.21
N LYS A 362 8.20 22.72 -10.92
CA LYS A 362 9.29 22.25 -11.79
C LYS A 362 8.79 21.71 -13.12
N ALA A 363 7.58 21.14 -13.14
CA ALA A 363 6.91 20.68 -14.37
C ALA A 363 6.36 21.80 -15.27
N GLY A 364 6.89 23.03 -15.16
CA GLY A 364 6.46 24.18 -15.96
C GLY A 364 5.06 24.72 -15.65
N VAL A 365 4.46 24.37 -14.50
CA VAL A 365 3.20 24.99 -14.06
C VAL A 365 3.48 26.44 -13.67
N ASP A 366 2.70 27.35 -14.26
CA ASP A 366 2.82 28.81 -14.10
C ASP A 366 3.16 29.20 -12.65
N VAL A 367 4.26 29.95 -12.50
CA VAL A 367 4.84 30.39 -11.23
C VAL A 367 3.80 31.14 -10.39
N SER A 368 2.81 31.78 -11.01
CA SER A 368 1.70 32.43 -10.31
C SER A 368 0.81 31.45 -9.55
N LEU A 369 0.51 30.27 -10.12
CA LEU A 369 -0.28 29.21 -9.48
C LEU A 369 0.52 28.47 -8.42
N ALA A 370 1.81 28.22 -8.68
CA ALA A 370 2.74 27.67 -7.69
C ALA A 370 2.91 28.62 -6.49
N ARG A 371 3.01 29.94 -6.72
CA ARG A 371 3.14 30.96 -5.67
C ARG A 371 1.85 31.14 -4.86
N MET A 372 0.68 30.94 -5.46
CA MET A 372 -0.62 30.93 -4.78
C MET A 372 -0.82 29.65 -3.95
N ALA A 373 -0.30 28.52 -4.43
CA ALA A 373 -0.28 27.26 -3.68
C ALA A 373 0.83 27.21 -2.60
N LEU A 374 1.92 27.96 -2.75
CA LEU A 374 2.99 28.12 -1.75
C LEU A 374 2.70 29.14 -0.67
N ASP A 375 1.59 29.89 -0.75
CA ASP A 375 1.17 30.73 0.36
C ASP A 375 0.81 29.81 1.54
N HIS A 376 1.68 29.80 2.55
CA HIS A 376 1.57 28.97 3.75
C HIS A 376 0.19 29.10 4.41
N SER A 377 -0.50 30.24 4.26
CA SER A 377 -1.86 30.45 4.74
C SER A 377 -2.91 29.67 3.94
N ILE A 378 -2.78 29.62 2.61
CA ILE A 378 -3.62 28.84 1.70
C ILE A 378 -3.30 27.35 1.85
N MET A 379 -2.04 26.97 2.03
CA MET A 379 -1.61 25.60 2.27
C MET A 379 -2.04 25.05 3.63
N LYS A 380 -2.00 25.86 4.69
CA LYS A 380 -2.60 25.48 5.98
C LYS A 380 -4.11 25.33 5.84
N LYS A 381 -4.76 26.24 5.10
CA LYS A 381 -6.21 26.21 4.82
C LYS A 381 -6.60 25.06 3.89
N TRP A 382 -5.77 24.67 2.93
CA TRP A 382 -5.95 23.54 2.03
C TRP A 382 -5.63 22.23 2.73
N SER A 383 -4.59 22.18 3.54
CA SER A 383 -4.27 21.02 4.37
C SER A 383 -5.40 20.69 5.35
N THR A 384 -6.09 21.73 5.86
CA THR A 384 -7.24 21.60 6.76
C THR A 384 -8.61 21.50 6.05
N SER A 385 -8.79 22.11 4.86
CA SER A 385 -10.07 22.16 4.12
C SER A 385 -10.18 21.14 2.98
N LEU A 386 -9.07 20.81 2.30
CA LEU A 386 -8.96 19.75 1.32
C LEU A 386 -8.21 18.61 2.01
N GLY A 387 -8.96 17.64 2.51
CA GLY A 387 -8.40 16.41 3.08
C GLY A 387 -7.71 15.57 2.00
N PHE A 388 -6.60 16.05 1.43
CA PHE A 388 -5.59 15.29 0.69
C PHE A 388 -5.02 14.26 1.66
N ARG A 389 -5.78 13.20 1.83
CA ARG A 389 -5.47 12.06 2.66
C ARG A 389 -5.68 10.88 1.75
N ASP A 390 -4.58 10.20 1.44
CA ASP A 390 -4.51 9.03 0.56
C ASP A 390 -5.52 7.92 0.91
N GLN A 391 -6.04 7.97 2.14
CA GLN A 391 -7.28 7.35 2.54
C GLN A 391 -7.99 8.30 3.52
N PRO A 392 -9.30 8.55 3.40
CA PRO A 392 -10.02 9.33 4.39
C PRO A 392 -9.80 8.70 5.77
N LYS A 393 -9.45 9.54 6.77
CA LYS A 393 -9.43 9.13 8.19
C LYS A 393 -10.88 8.81 8.55
N GLY A 394 -11.27 7.58 8.25
CA GLY A 394 -12.64 7.12 8.32
C GLY A 394 -12.85 6.15 9.44
N TRP A 395 -14.09 6.11 9.90
CA TRP A 395 -14.64 5.06 10.74
C TRP A 395 -14.27 3.65 10.24
N TRP A 396 -14.09 3.47 8.92
CA TRP A 396 -13.69 2.18 8.32
C TRP A 396 -12.36 1.65 8.89
N LYS A 397 -11.34 2.49 9.09
CA LYS A 397 -10.05 2.02 9.65
C LYS A 397 -10.26 1.47 11.06
N ARG A 398 -10.98 2.24 11.90
CA ARG A 398 -11.33 1.82 13.27
C ARG A 398 -12.18 0.56 13.26
N GLY A 399 -13.14 0.45 12.36
CA GLY A 399 -13.98 -0.73 12.17
C GLY A 399 -13.17 -1.97 11.79
N VAL A 400 -12.19 -1.82 10.89
CA VAL A 400 -11.26 -2.90 10.53
C VAL A 400 -10.39 -3.29 11.74
N TYR A 401 -9.82 -2.34 12.47
CA TYR A 401 -9.02 -2.65 13.67
C TYR A 401 -9.84 -3.36 14.74
N ALA A 402 -11.01 -2.83 15.08
CA ALA A 402 -11.90 -3.42 16.08
C ALA A 402 -12.39 -4.80 15.64
N GLY A 403 -12.84 -4.93 14.39
CA GLY A 403 -13.33 -6.18 13.82
C GLY A 403 -12.29 -7.29 13.80
N ASN A 404 -11.01 -6.96 13.55
CA ASN A 404 -9.94 -7.96 13.54
C ASN A 404 -9.56 -8.52 14.91
N ILE A 405 -9.95 -7.87 16.01
CA ILE A 405 -9.78 -8.41 17.36
C ILE A 405 -11.07 -9.07 17.82
N ALA A 406 -12.20 -8.40 17.59
CA ALA A 406 -13.51 -8.90 17.99
C ALA A 406 -13.86 -10.22 17.30
N LEU A 407 -13.65 -10.35 15.98
CA LEU A 407 -14.03 -11.55 15.23
C LEU A 407 -13.27 -12.81 15.69
N PRO A 408 -11.92 -12.82 15.83
CA PRO A 408 -11.22 -13.99 16.37
C PRO A 408 -11.62 -14.35 17.80
N LEU A 409 -11.88 -13.36 18.66
CA LEU A 409 -12.37 -13.62 20.02
C LEU A 409 -13.79 -14.20 20.01
N LEU A 410 -14.67 -13.71 19.13
CA LEU A 410 -16.00 -14.29 18.93
C LEU A 410 -15.91 -15.74 18.43
N PHE A 411 -14.97 -16.06 17.53
CA PHE A 411 -14.70 -17.44 17.15
C PHE A 411 -14.21 -18.29 18.33
N GLY A 412 -13.48 -17.70 19.28
CA GLY A 412 -13.10 -18.36 20.54
C GLY A 412 -14.29 -18.89 21.35
N ILE A 413 -15.47 -18.26 21.25
CA ILE A 413 -16.69 -18.75 21.89
C ILE A 413 -17.09 -20.11 21.30
N LEU A 414 -16.95 -20.28 19.98
CA LEU A 414 -17.25 -21.54 19.28
C LEU A 414 -16.23 -22.64 19.62
N ALA A 415 -14.97 -22.29 19.89
CA ALA A 415 -13.99 -23.28 20.36
C ALA A 415 -14.18 -23.69 21.81
N GLY A 416 -14.87 -22.87 22.62
CA GLY A 416 -15.08 -23.14 24.03
C GLY A 416 -13.95 -22.59 24.89
N TYR A 417 -14.21 -21.45 25.54
CA TYR A 417 -13.27 -20.85 26.49
C TYR A 417 -13.09 -21.66 27.78
N ASN A 418 -13.95 -22.63 28.06
CA ASN A 418 -13.86 -23.41 29.29
C ASN A 418 -12.91 -24.60 29.17
N ASP A 419 -12.55 -25.01 27.95
CA ASP A 419 -11.71 -26.18 27.72
C ASP A 419 -10.22 -25.81 27.92
N PRO A 420 -9.52 -26.38 28.92
CA PRO A 420 -8.12 -26.06 29.18
C PRO A 420 -7.24 -26.79 28.15
N SER A 421 -6.85 -26.07 27.09
CA SER A 421 -5.90 -26.53 26.08
C SER A 421 -4.66 -25.63 26.09
N PRO A 422 -3.42 -26.15 26.00
CA PRO A 422 -2.24 -25.32 25.78
C PRO A 422 -2.37 -24.46 24.51
N ALA A 423 -3.00 -24.98 23.46
CA ALA A 423 -3.22 -24.25 22.21
C ALA A 423 -4.10 -23.02 22.42
N LYS A 424 -5.14 -23.10 23.27
CA LYS A 424 -6.01 -21.97 23.62
C LYS A 424 -5.20 -20.75 24.07
N TRP A 425 -4.28 -20.93 25.03
CA TRP A 425 -3.52 -19.81 25.59
C TRP A 425 -2.60 -19.18 24.56
N ILE A 426 -1.99 -19.99 23.70
CA ILE A 426 -1.14 -19.50 22.61
C ILE A 426 -1.97 -18.71 21.58
N VAL A 427 -3.16 -19.21 21.22
CA VAL A 427 -4.08 -18.52 20.31
C VAL A 427 -4.52 -17.18 20.90
N LEU A 428 -4.90 -17.14 22.17
CA LEU A 428 -5.34 -15.90 22.83
C LEU A 428 -4.19 -14.90 22.97
N ALA A 429 -2.98 -15.37 23.29
CA ALA A 429 -1.78 -14.53 23.29
C ALA A 429 -1.52 -13.95 21.89
N TRP A 430 -1.65 -14.76 20.84
CA TRP A 430 -1.49 -14.30 19.46
C TRP A 430 -2.55 -13.27 19.04
N ILE A 431 -3.84 -13.50 19.33
CA ILE A 431 -4.91 -12.55 19.03
C ILE A 431 -4.69 -11.22 19.77
N THR A 432 -4.36 -11.27 21.06
CA THR A 432 -4.20 -10.06 21.88
C THR A 432 -2.91 -9.30 21.57
N ALA A 433 -1.81 -9.99 21.28
CA ALA A 433 -0.53 -9.38 20.90
C ALA A 433 -0.60 -8.64 19.55
N ASN A 434 -1.57 -8.97 18.70
CA ASN A 434 -1.80 -8.28 17.44
C ASN A 434 -2.17 -6.78 17.62
N TYR A 435 -2.85 -6.42 18.73
CA TYR A 435 -3.25 -5.03 18.99
C TYR A 435 -2.07 -4.06 19.18
N PRO A 436 -1.16 -4.28 20.17
CA PRO A 436 -0.01 -3.39 20.33
C PRO A 436 0.88 -3.40 19.09
N PHE A 437 0.99 -4.53 18.38
CA PHE A 437 1.72 -4.59 17.11
C PHE A 437 1.10 -3.69 16.05
N SER A 438 -0.21 -3.74 15.89
CA SER A 438 -0.93 -2.94 14.90
C SER A 438 -0.93 -1.45 15.24
N LEU A 439 -1.01 -1.10 16.52
CA LEU A 439 -0.76 0.27 16.96
C LEU A 439 0.67 0.70 16.65
N MET A 440 1.67 -0.15 16.95
CA MET A 440 3.06 0.15 16.64
C MET A 440 3.26 0.35 15.14
N LEU A 441 2.64 -0.46 14.27
CA LEU A 441 2.67 -0.26 12.82
C LEU A 441 2.01 1.04 12.37
N LEU A 442 0.93 1.45 13.03
CA LEU A 442 0.30 2.74 12.78
C LEU A 442 1.20 3.92 13.16
N TYR A 443 1.94 3.79 14.26
CA TYR A 443 2.84 4.83 14.75
C TYR A 443 4.17 4.86 14.02
N LEU A 444 4.67 3.69 13.62
CA LEU A 444 5.77 3.53 12.69
C LEU A 444 5.24 3.74 11.27
N ASP A 445 4.61 4.90 11.03
CA ASP A 445 4.27 5.31 9.68
C ASP A 445 5.57 5.29 8.87
N TYR A 446 5.59 4.41 7.87
CA TYR A 446 6.77 3.87 7.20
C TYR A 446 7.36 4.92 6.25
N SER A 447 7.77 6.06 6.80
CA SER A 447 8.49 7.11 6.10
C SER A 447 9.98 6.74 6.07
N ARG A 448 10.59 6.84 4.89
CA ARG A 448 11.53 5.87 4.32
C ARG A 448 13.02 6.26 4.42
N ASP A 449 13.84 5.26 4.08
CA ASP A 449 15.30 5.14 3.88
C ASP A 449 16.23 4.91 5.10
N ASP A 450 16.12 5.61 6.22
CA ASP A 450 17.10 5.42 7.32
C ASP A 450 16.80 4.28 8.32
N ARG A 451 15.77 3.47 8.05
CA ARG A 451 15.22 2.53 9.05
C ARG A 451 15.27 1.06 8.66
N TRP A 452 16.25 0.66 7.85
CA TRP A 452 16.59 -0.77 7.63
C TRP A 452 16.73 -1.50 8.96
N CYS A 453 17.39 -0.87 9.94
CA CYS A 453 17.52 -1.39 11.30
C CYS A 453 16.16 -1.57 11.99
N CYS A 454 15.22 -0.63 11.89
CA CYS A 454 13.89 -0.80 12.49
C CYS A 454 13.08 -1.89 11.79
N CYS A 455 13.19 -2.03 10.46
CA CYS A 455 12.55 -3.11 9.72
C CYS A 455 13.08 -4.47 10.20
N LEU A 456 14.40 -4.64 10.25
CA LEU A 456 15.06 -5.85 10.73
C LEU A 456 14.71 -6.14 12.19
N LEU A 457 14.75 -5.12 13.05
CA LEU A 457 14.39 -5.25 14.46
C LEU A 457 12.93 -5.69 14.62
N THR A 458 12.01 -5.11 13.84
CA THR A 458 10.60 -5.50 13.85
C THR A 458 10.40 -6.92 13.33
N ILE A 459 11.17 -7.34 12.31
CA ILE A 459 11.16 -8.73 11.85
C ILE A 459 11.55 -9.67 12.98
N ILE A 460 12.68 -9.39 13.65
CA ILE A 460 13.24 -10.26 14.67
C ILE A 460 12.37 -10.29 15.93
N LEU A 461 11.96 -9.11 16.43
CA LEU A 461 11.29 -9.00 17.73
C LEU A 461 9.80 -9.25 17.68
N LEU A 462 9.15 -9.11 16.52
CA LEU A 462 7.68 -9.11 16.46
C LEU A 462 7.14 -10.09 15.42
N ILE A 463 7.73 -10.14 14.23
CA ILE A 463 7.24 -11.03 13.17
C ILE A 463 7.63 -12.49 13.45
N LEU A 464 8.90 -12.77 13.77
CA LEU A 464 9.33 -14.14 14.07
C LEU A 464 8.60 -14.76 15.27
N PRO A 465 8.37 -14.06 16.40
CA PRO A 465 7.55 -14.58 17.48
C PRO A 465 6.10 -14.82 17.07
N GLY A 466 5.50 -13.95 16.26
CA GLY A 466 4.15 -14.17 15.73
C GLY A 466 4.04 -15.46 14.91
N ILE A 467 4.99 -15.69 14.00
CA ILE A 467 5.07 -16.95 13.23
C ILE A 467 5.29 -18.15 14.15
N ALA A 468 6.16 -18.03 15.15
CA ALA A 468 6.42 -19.11 16.11
C ALA A 468 5.16 -19.46 16.93
N LEU A 469 4.40 -18.48 17.40
CA LEU A 469 3.12 -18.69 18.11
C LEU A 469 2.12 -19.45 17.25
N ILE A 470 2.00 -19.05 15.99
CA ILE A 470 1.13 -19.70 15.01
C ILE A 470 1.51 -21.18 14.81
N VAL A 471 2.80 -21.44 14.54
CA VAL A 471 3.29 -22.81 14.32
C VAL A 471 3.12 -23.64 15.59
N ALA A 472 3.47 -23.10 16.75
CA ALA A 472 3.33 -23.77 18.03
C ALA A 472 1.86 -24.11 18.34
N ALA A 473 0.94 -23.16 18.21
CA ALA A 473 -0.48 -23.39 18.45
C ALA A 473 -1.06 -24.45 17.50
N THR A 474 -0.62 -24.43 16.25
CA THR A 474 -1.04 -25.42 15.25
C THR A 474 -0.52 -26.81 15.61
N VAL A 475 0.79 -26.97 15.84
CA VAL A 475 1.40 -28.27 16.17
C VAL A 475 0.83 -28.82 17.47
N LEU A 476 0.79 -28.02 18.54
CA LEU A 476 0.28 -28.45 19.84
C LEU A 476 -1.20 -28.79 19.79
N GLY A 477 -2.01 -28.01 19.07
CA GLY A 477 -3.43 -28.29 18.93
C GLY A 477 -3.75 -29.55 18.12
N TYR A 478 -2.81 -30.06 17.33
CA TYR A 478 -2.98 -31.33 16.62
C TYR A 478 -2.37 -32.53 17.35
N ILE A 479 -1.33 -32.32 18.15
CA ILE A 479 -0.73 -33.39 18.97
C ILE A 479 -1.61 -33.69 20.20
N TYR A 480 -2.15 -32.65 20.83
CA TYR A 480 -2.86 -32.77 22.12
C TYR A 480 -4.38 -32.67 22.02
N GLY A 481 -4.94 -32.45 20.83
CA GLY A 481 -6.39 -32.31 20.60
C GLY A 481 -6.91 -33.35 19.64
#